data_AF-A0A9Q3CNE8-F1
#
_entry.id   AF-A0A9Q3CNE8-F1
#
_cell.length_a   1.000
_cell.length_b   1.000
_cell.length_c   1.000
_cell.angle_alpha   90.00
_cell.angle_beta   90.00
_cell.angle_gamma   90.00
#
_symmetry.space_group_name_H-M   'P 1'
#
loop_
_entity.id
_entity.type
_entity.pdbx_description
1 polymer ?
#
loop_
_entity_poly.entity_id
_entity_poly.type
_entity_poly.pdbx_seq_one_letter_code
_entity_poly.pdbx_strand_id
1 'polypeptide(L)'
;MLVSPQVACTLADVIAVDLEVPFPLSGDKFLYAIIILDYFSSIVAFIPLKAKSDAAKHLKDWLVQFANISHTIIKRVRTKNGGEFTLSFLFSFFKERGIVHEIMIPYDPHQNGMVDQTNRTLVEAARSMMICANLPLTFWTYALKHASWVINQALHPNNEITPYEAVIRQKPSLSLLCVFGCKAFVHNMTQREDLTSKLKEVIHLGVVQE
;
A
#
# COMPACT_ATOMS: atom_id res chain seq x y z
N MET A 1 23.84 -18.37 13.44
CA MET A 1 23.82 -17.17 12.59
C MET A 1 23.71 -17.65 11.15
N LEU A 2 22.49 -17.89 10.69
CA LEU A 2 22.22 -18.27 9.31
C LEU A 2 21.73 -17.00 8.62
N VAL A 3 22.51 -16.51 7.65
CA VAL A 3 22.05 -15.46 6.74
C VAL A 3 20.95 -16.09 5.90
N SER A 4 19.71 -15.84 6.34
CA SER A 4 18.47 -16.12 5.62
C SER A 4 18.66 -15.66 4.17
N PRO A 5 18.49 -16.51 3.13
CA PRO A 5 18.73 -16.09 1.76
C PRO A 5 17.93 -14.80 1.49
N GLN A 6 18.67 -13.75 1.08
CA GLN A 6 18.16 -12.38 0.92
C GLN A 6 17.10 -12.29 -0.18
N VAL A 7 17.09 -13.26 -1.09
CA VAL A 7 16.20 -13.37 -2.23
C VAL A 7 14.89 -14.05 -1.80
N ALA A 8 13.76 -13.42 -2.10
CA ALA A 8 12.46 -14.06 -2.02
C ALA A 8 12.26 -14.96 -3.23
N CYS A 9 12.10 -16.27 -3.01
CA CYS A 9 12.01 -17.24 -4.10
C CYS A 9 10.58 -17.52 -4.55
N THR A 10 9.61 -17.19 -3.70
CA THR A 10 8.18 -17.44 -3.93
C THR A 10 7.35 -16.28 -3.41
N LEU A 11 6.13 -16.15 -3.92
CA LEU A 11 5.11 -15.25 -3.39
C LEU A 11 4.96 -15.43 -1.86
N ALA A 12 4.93 -14.32 -1.12
CA ALA A 12 4.85 -14.27 0.34
C ALA A 12 6.03 -14.88 1.12
N ASP A 13 7.17 -15.08 0.45
CA ASP A 13 8.37 -15.56 1.12
C ASP A 13 8.97 -14.51 2.08
N VAL A 14 9.01 -13.24 1.64
CA VAL A 14 9.42 -12.11 2.46
C VAL A 14 8.45 -10.96 2.24
N ILE A 15 7.70 -10.62 3.29
CA ILE A 15 6.91 -9.40 3.35
C ILE A 15 7.69 -8.37 4.14
N ALA A 16 8.09 -7.27 3.52
CA ALA A 16 8.70 -6.17 4.24
C ALA A 16 7.68 -5.07 4.54
N VAL A 17 7.91 -4.42 5.67
CA VAL A 17 6.99 -3.45 6.27
C VAL A 17 7.81 -2.26 6.72
N ASP A 18 7.44 -1.09 6.23
CA ASP A 18 7.98 0.19 6.70
C ASP A 18 6.86 1.05 7.28
N LEU A 19 7.13 1.66 8.42
CA LEU A 19 6.23 2.61 9.07
C LEU A 19 6.77 4.02 8.81
N GLU A 20 6.15 4.70 7.86
CA GLU A 20 6.52 6.04 7.42
C GLU A 20 5.91 7.10 8.36
N VAL A 21 6.78 7.93 8.94
CA VAL A 21 6.40 8.88 10.02
C VAL A 21 7.27 10.15 10.02
N PRO A 22 6.71 11.31 10.43
CA PRO A 22 5.33 11.75 10.21
C PRO A 22 5.17 12.41 8.83
N PHE A 23 4.04 12.16 8.17
CA PHE A 23 3.58 13.00 7.06
C PHE A 23 2.85 14.24 7.59
N PRO A 24 2.71 15.31 6.77
CA PRO A 24 1.81 16.41 7.10
C PRO A 24 0.37 15.93 7.32
N LEU A 25 -0.37 16.55 8.24
CA LEU A 25 -1.74 16.14 8.54
C LEU A 25 -2.62 16.19 7.28
N SER A 26 -3.17 15.04 6.90
CA SER A 26 -4.10 14.94 5.77
C SER A 26 -5.48 15.53 6.10
N GLY A 27 -6.27 15.80 5.06
CA GLY A 27 -7.65 16.27 5.19
C GLY A 27 -8.55 15.25 5.91
N ASP A 28 -8.30 13.96 5.70
CA ASP A 28 -8.95 12.81 6.33
C ASP A 28 -8.31 12.37 7.67
N LYS A 29 -7.43 13.22 8.22
CA LYS A 29 -6.89 13.15 9.59
C LYS A 29 -5.93 12.00 9.87
N PHE A 30 -5.20 11.53 8.87
CA PHE A 30 -4.07 10.61 9.00
C PHE A 30 -2.74 11.36 9.07
N LEU A 31 -1.77 10.78 9.80
CA LEU A 31 -0.43 11.34 10.05
C LEU A 31 0.72 10.36 9.75
N TYR A 32 0.40 9.07 9.69
CA TYR A 32 1.37 8.00 9.52
C TYR A 32 0.90 7.07 8.40
N ALA A 33 1.78 6.22 7.91
CA ALA A 33 1.38 5.17 6.98
C ALA A 33 2.26 3.93 7.13
N ILE A 34 1.67 2.77 6.84
CA ILE A 34 2.45 1.55 6.59
C ILE A 34 2.55 1.36 5.09
N ILE A 35 3.77 1.11 4.61
CA ILE A 35 4.01 0.56 3.29
C ILE A 35 4.44 -0.89 3.46
N ILE A 36 3.73 -1.80 2.78
CA ILE A 36 3.98 -3.24 2.83
C ILE A 36 4.36 -3.68 1.42
N LEU A 37 5.43 -4.47 1.30
CA LEU A 37 5.98 -4.94 0.03
C LEU A 37 6.21 -6.46 0.10
N ASP A 38 5.66 -7.21 -0.85
CA ASP A 38 6.10 -8.59 -1.08
C ASP A 38 7.32 -8.59 -2.00
N TYR A 39 8.42 -9.18 -1.53
CA TYR A 39 9.69 -9.11 -2.24
C TYR A 39 9.71 -9.90 -3.55
N PHE A 40 8.82 -10.88 -3.70
CA PHE A 40 8.77 -11.71 -4.90
C PHE A 40 7.91 -11.07 -6.00
N SER A 41 6.66 -10.72 -5.68
CA SER A 41 5.70 -10.15 -6.64
C SER A 41 5.89 -8.66 -6.87
N SER A 42 6.61 -7.97 -5.99
CA SER A 42 6.66 -6.50 -5.92
C SER A 42 5.30 -5.85 -5.66
N ILE A 43 4.30 -6.59 -5.16
CA ILE A 43 3.00 -5.99 -4.79
C ILE A 43 3.21 -5.04 -3.61
N VAL A 44 2.63 -3.85 -3.71
CA VAL A 44 2.73 -2.80 -2.70
C VAL A 44 1.36 -2.55 -2.08
N ALA A 45 1.28 -2.53 -0.76
CA ALA A 45 0.12 -2.02 -0.06
C ALA A 45 0.47 -0.75 0.71
N PHE A 46 -0.43 0.22 0.68
CA PHE A 46 -0.34 1.46 1.42
C PHE A 46 -1.53 1.57 2.37
N ILE A 47 -1.25 1.73 3.67
CA ILE A 47 -2.27 1.82 4.70
C ILE A 47 -2.05 3.10 5.52
N PRO A 48 -2.90 4.13 5.39
CA PRO A 48 -2.78 5.34 6.20
C PRO A 48 -3.25 5.09 7.64
N LEU A 49 -2.58 5.68 8.62
CA LEU A 49 -2.86 5.52 10.05
C LEU A 49 -3.00 6.87 10.77
N LYS A 50 -3.92 6.92 11.75
CA LYS A 50 -4.15 8.10 12.59
C LYS A 50 -3.16 8.12 13.76
N ALA A 51 -2.87 6.95 14.33
CA ALA A 51 -1.86 6.77 15.36
C ALA A 51 -0.86 5.67 15.00
N LYS A 52 0.40 5.80 15.45
CA LYS A 52 1.41 4.75 15.28
C LYS A 52 1.00 3.43 15.94
N SER A 53 0.25 3.49 17.04
CA SER A 53 -0.27 2.31 17.75
C SER A 53 -1.21 1.45 16.91
N ASP A 54 -1.81 2.02 15.86
CA ASP A 54 -2.73 1.30 14.98
C ASP A 54 -1.98 0.38 14.00
N ALA A 55 -0.67 0.57 13.85
CA ALA A 55 0.15 -0.10 12.84
C ALA A 55 0.09 -1.63 12.96
N ALA A 56 0.26 -2.14 14.17
CA ALA A 56 0.32 -3.55 14.43
C ALA A 56 -0.99 -4.28 14.09
N LYS A 57 -2.14 -3.64 14.37
CA LYS A 57 -3.46 -4.18 14.05
C LYS A 57 -3.65 -4.25 12.52
N HIS A 58 -3.41 -3.15 11.82
CA HIS A 58 -3.59 -3.10 10.37
C HIS A 58 -2.62 -4.03 9.64
N LEU A 59 -1.39 -4.17 10.11
CA LEU A 59 -0.44 -5.15 9.57
C LEU A 59 -1.00 -6.57 9.70
N LYS A 60 -1.47 -6.96 10.90
CA LYS A 60 -2.07 -8.29 11.10
C LYS A 60 -3.25 -8.52 10.15
N ASP A 61 -4.17 -7.57 10.08
CA ASP A 61 -5.37 -7.67 9.25
C ASP A 61 -4.99 -7.83 7.76
N TRP A 62 -4.02 -7.04 7.29
CA TRP A 62 -3.50 -7.14 5.93
C TRP A 62 -2.83 -8.49 5.65
N LEU A 63 -1.98 -9.00 6.55
CA LEU A 63 -1.29 -10.29 6.36
C LEU A 63 -2.29 -11.45 6.25
N VAL A 64 -3.37 -11.42 7.05
CA VAL A 64 -4.43 -12.44 6.98
C VAL A 64 -5.17 -12.36 5.63
N GLN A 65 -5.56 -11.16 5.21
CA GLN A 65 -6.24 -10.97 3.92
C GLN A 65 -5.35 -11.37 2.75
N PHE A 66 -4.08 -10.95 2.77
CA PHE A 66 -3.12 -11.24 1.72
C PHE A 66 -2.89 -12.74 1.57
N ALA A 67 -2.67 -13.47 2.67
CA ALA A 67 -2.53 -14.92 2.65
C ALA A 67 -3.77 -15.62 2.05
N ASN A 68 -4.97 -15.15 2.41
CA ASN A 68 -6.23 -15.69 1.90
C ASN A 68 -6.42 -15.44 0.39
N ILE A 69 -6.24 -14.19 -0.04
CA ILE A 69 -6.45 -13.76 -1.44
C ILE A 69 -5.44 -14.44 -2.37
N SER A 70 -4.20 -14.54 -1.92
CA SER A 70 -3.10 -15.05 -2.73
C SER A 70 -2.90 -16.57 -2.60
N HIS A 71 -3.74 -17.23 -1.80
CA HIS A 71 -3.71 -18.67 -1.54
C HIS A 71 -2.32 -19.19 -1.14
N THR A 72 -1.62 -18.43 -0.27
CA THR A 72 -0.25 -18.72 0.14
C THR A 72 -0.08 -18.65 1.65
N ILE A 73 1.07 -19.10 2.13
CA ILE A 73 1.49 -18.95 3.52
C ILE A 73 2.65 -17.96 3.56
N ILE A 74 2.52 -16.93 4.39
CA ILE A 74 3.57 -15.96 4.64
C ILE A 74 4.68 -16.63 5.45
N LYS A 75 5.92 -16.60 4.97
CA LYS A 75 7.05 -17.25 5.63
C LYS A 75 7.79 -16.29 6.57
N ARG A 76 8.13 -15.10 6.07
CA ARG A 76 8.92 -14.09 6.79
C ARG A 76 8.26 -12.72 6.72
N VAL A 77 8.28 -12.00 7.83
CA VAL A 77 7.91 -10.57 7.89
C VAL A 77 9.13 -9.78 8.34
N ARG A 78 9.54 -8.79 7.55
CA ARG A 78 10.63 -7.86 7.83
C ARG A 78 10.06 -6.51 8.24
N THR A 79 10.46 -5.96 9.39
CA THR A 79 10.00 -4.63 9.83
C THR A 79 11.17 -3.67 10.01
N LYS A 80 11.05 -2.43 9.51
CA LYS A 80 11.98 -1.35 9.80
C LYS A 80 11.65 -0.78 11.19
N ASN A 81 12.65 -0.64 12.07
CA ASN A 81 12.52 -0.11 13.43
C ASN A 81 11.37 -0.74 14.25
N GLY A 82 11.63 -1.91 14.82
CA GLY A 82 10.61 -2.81 15.39
C GLY A 82 9.94 -2.41 16.71
N GLY A 83 9.93 -1.15 17.15
CA GLY A 83 9.29 -0.78 18.43
C GLY A 83 7.78 -1.06 18.42
N GLU A 84 7.11 -0.59 17.38
CA GLU A 84 5.65 -0.72 17.20
C GLU A 84 5.24 -2.13 16.78
N PHE A 85 6.17 -2.90 16.21
CA PHE A 85 5.93 -4.27 15.71
C PHE A 85 6.42 -5.36 16.68
N THR A 86 7.04 -5.00 17.80
CA THR A 86 7.43 -5.92 18.89
C THR A 86 6.36 -6.06 19.97
N LEU A 87 5.15 -5.53 19.74
CA LEU A 87 4.02 -5.74 20.63
C LEU A 87 3.77 -7.23 20.84
N SER A 88 3.53 -7.62 22.10
CA SER A 88 3.38 -9.02 22.53
C SER A 88 2.31 -9.80 21.74
N PHE A 89 1.27 -9.11 21.26
CA PHE A 89 0.21 -9.73 20.46
C PHE A 89 0.66 -10.05 19.02
N LEU A 90 1.47 -9.20 18.39
CA LEU A 90 1.98 -9.46 17.03
C LEU A 90 2.97 -10.61 17.05
N PHE A 91 3.83 -10.64 18.07
CA PHE A 91 4.74 -11.76 18.28
C PHE A 91 3.98 -13.08 18.47
N SER A 92 2.93 -13.08 19.31
CA SER A 92 2.07 -14.26 19.49
C SER A 92 1.40 -14.68 18.18
N PHE A 93 0.89 -13.73 17.40
CA PHE A 93 0.30 -13.99 16.10
C PHE A 93 1.30 -14.59 15.10
N PHE A 94 2.51 -14.04 15.00
CA PHE A 94 3.54 -14.59 14.13
C PHE A 94 3.92 -16.01 14.53
N LYS A 95 4.09 -16.27 15.84
CA LYS A 95 4.37 -17.61 16.36
C LYS A 95 3.25 -18.60 16.05
N GLU A 96 1.99 -18.21 16.22
CA GLU A 96 0.82 -19.04 15.93
C GLU A 96 0.73 -19.39 14.44
N ARG A 97 1.07 -18.43 13.56
CA ARG A 97 1.07 -18.61 12.10
C ARG A 97 2.34 -19.22 11.52
N GLY A 98 3.37 -19.48 12.36
CA GLY A 98 4.67 -19.96 11.91
C GLY A 98 5.47 -18.94 11.09
N ILE A 99 5.16 -17.65 11.22
CA ILE A 99 5.84 -16.55 10.54
C ILE A 99 7.12 -16.21 11.29
N VAL A 100 8.24 -16.14 10.59
CA VAL A 100 9.50 -15.65 11.15
C VAL A 100 9.55 -14.12 11.05
N HIS A 101 9.65 -13.46 12.19
CA HIS A 101 9.83 -12.00 12.25
C HIS A 101 11.32 -11.65 12.21
N GLU A 102 11.70 -10.87 11.20
CA GLU A 102 13.04 -10.34 10.99
C GLU A 102 13.01 -8.82 11.21
N ILE A 103 13.97 -8.28 11.97
CA ILE A 103 14.13 -6.82 12.13
C ILE A 103 15.19 -6.37 11.14
N MET A 104 14.84 -5.41 10.29
CA MET A 104 15.75 -4.86 9.29
C MET A 104 16.88 -4.08 9.96
N ILE A 105 18.12 -4.33 9.53
CA ILE A 105 19.28 -3.60 10.03
C ILE A 105 19.25 -2.17 9.46
N PRO A 106 19.35 -1.13 10.29
CA PRO A 106 19.44 0.24 9.79
C PRO A 106 20.61 0.40 8.83
N TYR A 107 20.38 1.08 7.71
CA TYR A 107 21.40 1.35 6.68
C TYR A 107 22.03 0.13 6.03
N ASP A 108 21.37 -1.04 6.04
CA ASP A 108 21.77 -2.19 5.22
C ASP A 108 21.04 -2.14 3.87
N PRO A 109 21.70 -1.68 2.78
CA PRO A 109 21.04 -1.54 1.49
C PRO A 109 20.66 -2.90 0.90
N HIS A 110 21.33 -3.99 1.31
CA HIS A 110 21.02 -5.32 0.83
C HIS A 110 19.69 -5.86 1.39
N GLN A 111 19.33 -5.47 2.61
CA GLN A 111 18.06 -5.86 3.23
C GLN A 111 16.93 -4.89 2.89
N ASN A 112 17.21 -3.59 2.88
CA ASN A 112 16.20 -2.53 2.86
C ASN A 112 16.02 -1.90 1.48
N GLY A 113 16.98 -2.08 0.57
CA GLY A 113 17.08 -1.30 -0.67
C GLY A 113 15.82 -1.36 -1.53
N MET A 114 15.16 -2.51 -1.60
CA MET A 114 13.94 -2.67 -2.38
C MET A 114 12.73 -1.96 -1.76
N VAL A 115 12.59 -1.98 -0.43
CA VAL A 115 11.55 -1.21 0.28
C VAL A 115 11.81 0.27 0.15
N ASP A 116 13.05 0.72 0.39
CA ASP A 116 13.40 2.14 0.30
C ASP A 116 13.18 2.69 -1.12
N GLN A 117 13.54 1.90 -2.15
CA GLN A 117 13.26 2.25 -3.55
C GLN A 117 11.76 2.30 -3.85
N THR A 118 10.99 1.35 -3.33
CA THR A 118 9.54 1.27 -3.52
C THR A 118 8.86 2.46 -2.85
N ASN A 119 9.20 2.78 -1.61
CA ASN A 119 8.67 3.92 -0.87
C ASN A 119 8.96 5.23 -1.60
N ARG A 120 10.20 5.42 -2.08
CA ARG A 120 10.55 6.60 -2.89
C ARG A 120 9.71 6.70 -4.15
N THR A 121 9.60 5.61 -4.90
CA THR A 121 8.80 5.56 -6.15
C THR A 121 7.34 5.91 -5.89
N LEU A 122 6.75 5.33 -4.83
CA LEU A 122 5.36 5.55 -4.44
C LEU A 122 5.11 7.01 -4.04
N VAL A 123 5.99 7.60 -3.22
CA VAL A 123 5.91 9.00 -2.78
C VAL A 123 6.11 9.97 -3.95
N GLU A 124 7.04 9.70 -4.86
CA GLU A 124 7.28 10.52 -6.04
C GLU A 124 6.10 10.48 -7.02
N ALA A 125 5.49 9.30 -7.22
CA ALA A 125 4.28 9.15 -8.03
C ALA A 125 3.12 9.94 -7.44
N ALA A 126 2.83 9.78 -6.14
CA ALA A 126 1.76 10.52 -5.47
C ALA A 126 1.99 12.04 -5.50
N ARG A 127 3.24 12.49 -5.28
CA ARG A 127 3.61 13.91 -5.39
C ARG A 127 3.32 14.44 -6.80
N SER A 128 3.74 13.71 -7.82
CA SER A 128 3.53 14.11 -9.22
C SER A 128 2.04 14.19 -9.57
N MET A 129 1.24 13.21 -9.14
CA MET A 129 -0.21 13.20 -9.33
C MET A 129 -0.88 14.43 -8.68
N MET A 130 -0.52 14.76 -7.43
CA MET A 130 -1.08 15.92 -6.74
C MET A 130 -0.70 17.25 -7.41
N ILE A 131 0.56 17.39 -7.85
CA ILE A 131 1.03 18.59 -8.57
C ILE A 131 0.26 18.75 -9.89
N CYS A 132 0.13 17.67 -10.67
CA CYS A 132 -0.60 17.70 -11.94
C CYS A 132 -2.10 18.04 -11.74
N ALA A 133 -2.68 17.55 -10.64
CA ALA A 133 -4.07 17.82 -10.27
C ALA A 133 -4.30 19.21 -9.64
N ASN A 134 -3.23 19.96 -9.36
CA ASN A 134 -3.26 21.19 -8.57
C ASN A 134 -3.98 21.02 -7.21
N LEU A 135 -3.74 19.87 -6.56
CA LEU A 135 -4.34 19.54 -5.26
C LEU A 135 -3.35 19.78 -4.13
N PRO A 136 -3.80 20.31 -2.96
CA PRO A 136 -2.94 20.52 -1.83
C PRO A 136 -2.46 19.20 -1.22
N LEU A 137 -1.35 19.27 -0.48
CA LEU A 137 -0.73 18.12 0.16
C LEU A 137 -1.67 17.37 1.12
N THR A 138 -2.75 18.00 1.60
CA THR A 138 -3.77 17.37 2.44
C THR A 138 -4.46 16.16 1.78
N PHE A 139 -4.33 15.98 0.45
CA PHE A 139 -4.84 14.82 -0.29
C PHE A 139 -3.83 13.66 -0.44
N TRP A 140 -2.69 13.70 0.26
CA TRP A 140 -1.62 12.71 0.10
C TRP A 140 -2.07 11.26 0.33
N THR A 141 -3.04 11.02 1.21
CA THR A 141 -3.58 9.68 1.47
C THR A 141 -4.28 9.09 0.25
N TYR A 142 -5.10 9.90 -0.43
CA TYR A 142 -5.76 9.51 -1.67
C TYR A 142 -4.76 9.31 -2.81
N ALA A 143 -3.79 10.23 -2.92
CA ALA A 143 -2.76 10.14 -3.96
C ALA A 143 -1.87 8.90 -3.79
N LEU A 144 -1.45 8.56 -2.56
CA LEU A 144 -0.67 7.35 -2.28
C LEU A 144 -1.48 6.07 -2.52
N LYS A 145 -2.76 6.02 -2.12
CA LYS A 145 -3.66 4.88 -2.44
C LYS A 145 -3.80 4.66 -3.94
N HIS A 146 -4.00 5.74 -4.69
CA HIS A 146 -4.11 5.66 -6.14
C HIS A 146 -2.78 5.25 -6.78
N ALA A 147 -1.66 5.83 -6.32
CA ALA A 147 -0.33 5.46 -6.80
C ALA A 147 0.00 3.98 -6.53
N SER A 148 -0.31 3.45 -5.34
CA SER A 148 -0.09 2.03 -5.04
C SER A 148 -0.96 1.14 -5.92
N TRP A 149 -2.22 1.53 -6.17
CA TRP A 149 -3.08 0.82 -7.11
C TRP A 149 -2.47 0.81 -8.51
N VAL A 150 -2.09 1.96 -9.07
CA VAL A 150 -1.51 2.06 -10.42
C VAL A 150 -0.22 1.23 -10.54
N ILE A 151 0.68 1.33 -9.56
CA ILE A 151 1.95 0.57 -9.54
C ILE A 151 1.68 -0.93 -9.59
N ASN A 152 0.70 -1.42 -8.82
CA ASN A 152 0.36 -2.85 -8.82
C ASN A 152 -0.26 -3.33 -10.14
N GLN A 153 -0.89 -2.46 -10.92
CA GLN A 153 -1.46 -2.79 -12.23
C GLN A 153 -0.45 -2.64 -13.38
N ALA A 154 0.71 -2.02 -13.14
CA ALA A 154 1.70 -1.75 -14.18
C ALA A 154 2.73 -2.86 -14.29
N LEU A 155 3.24 -3.08 -15.51
CA LEU A 155 4.38 -3.96 -15.73
C LEU A 155 5.68 -3.23 -15.35
N HIS A 156 6.47 -3.84 -14.47
CA HIS A 156 7.80 -3.32 -14.14
C HIS A 156 8.84 -3.78 -15.18
N PRO A 157 9.90 -3.00 -15.45
CA PRO A 157 10.86 -3.30 -16.53
C PRO A 157 11.52 -4.68 -16.51
N ASN A 158 11.64 -5.31 -15.34
CA ASN A 158 12.28 -6.62 -15.16
C ASN A 158 11.28 -7.75 -14.90
N ASN A 159 9.98 -7.48 -14.98
CA ASN A 159 8.93 -8.45 -14.71
C ASN A 159 8.23 -8.86 -16.01
N GLU A 160 7.80 -10.12 -16.09
CA GLU A 160 6.98 -10.60 -17.22
C GLU A 160 5.48 -10.36 -17.01
N ILE A 161 5.07 -10.19 -15.75
CA ILE A 161 3.67 -9.98 -15.32
C ILE A 161 3.59 -8.84 -14.31
N THR A 162 2.40 -8.26 -14.15
CA THR A 162 2.17 -7.19 -13.18
C THR A 162 2.20 -7.74 -11.73
N PRO A 163 2.50 -6.92 -10.72
CA PRO A 163 2.39 -7.35 -9.33
C PRO A 163 0.99 -7.90 -8.99
N TYR A 164 -0.07 -7.27 -9.52
CA TYR A 164 -1.44 -7.77 -9.39
C TYR A 164 -1.61 -9.16 -10.00
N GLU A 165 -1.12 -9.40 -11.21
CA GLU A 165 -1.18 -10.72 -11.86
C GLU A 165 -0.42 -11.79 -11.07
N ALA A 166 0.73 -11.43 -10.48
CA ALA A 166 1.53 -12.34 -9.68
C ALA A 166 0.79 -12.82 -8.41
N VAL A 167 -0.07 -11.98 -7.83
CA VAL A 167 -0.85 -12.28 -6.63
C VAL A 167 -2.20 -12.92 -6.96
N ILE A 168 -2.99 -12.29 -7.85
CA ILE A 168 -4.38 -12.64 -8.14
C ILE A 168 -4.51 -13.72 -9.21
N ARG A 169 -3.44 -13.97 -9.98
CA ARG A 169 -3.42 -14.91 -11.13
C ARG A 169 -4.43 -14.54 -12.23
N GLN A 170 -4.78 -13.27 -12.31
CA GLN A 170 -5.66 -12.70 -13.34
C GLN A 170 -5.10 -11.36 -13.83
N LYS A 171 -5.34 -11.04 -15.10
CA LYS A 171 -4.95 -9.74 -15.66
C LYS A 171 -5.74 -8.61 -15.00
N PRO A 172 -5.12 -7.46 -14.70
CA PRO A 172 -5.83 -6.35 -14.10
C PRO A 172 -6.80 -5.75 -15.11
N SER A 173 -8.01 -5.45 -14.65
CA SER A 173 -8.93 -4.60 -15.41
C SER A 173 -8.58 -3.14 -15.16
N LEU A 174 -8.30 -2.41 -16.24
CA LEU A 174 -8.02 -0.97 -16.19
C LEU A 174 -9.26 -0.12 -16.45
N SER A 175 -10.47 -0.71 -16.47
CA SER A 175 -11.72 0.03 -16.73
C SER A 175 -12.02 1.12 -15.71
N LEU A 176 -11.43 1.03 -14.51
CA LEU A 176 -11.54 2.02 -13.43
C LEU A 176 -10.36 3.00 -13.38
N LEU A 177 -9.37 2.88 -14.28
CA LEU A 177 -8.23 3.79 -14.32
C LEU A 177 -8.68 5.14 -14.88
N CYS A 178 -8.68 6.15 -14.01
CA CYS A 178 -8.85 7.54 -14.36
C CYS A 178 -7.64 8.34 -13.89
N VAL A 179 -7.37 9.46 -14.57
CA VAL A 179 -6.31 10.39 -14.14
C VAL A 179 -6.68 10.96 -12.77
N PHE A 180 -5.78 10.84 -11.79
CA PHE A 180 -5.96 11.46 -10.49
C PHE A 180 -6.19 12.97 -10.63
N GLY A 181 -7.24 13.48 -9.99
CA GLY A 181 -7.62 14.89 -10.08
C GLY A 181 -8.48 15.25 -11.28
N CYS A 182 -8.87 14.30 -12.14
CA CYS A 182 -9.74 14.61 -13.27
C CYS A 182 -11.16 15.01 -12.80
N LYS A 183 -11.88 15.72 -13.67
CA LYS A 183 -13.29 16.04 -13.43
C LYS A 183 -14.11 14.75 -13.36
N ALA A 184 -15.01 14.69 -12.40
CA ALA A 184 -16.00 13.63 -12.25
C ALA A 184 -17.36 14.23 -11.89
N PHE A 185 -18.42 13.44 -12.01
CA PHE A 185 -19.78 13.89 -11.75
C PHE A 185 -20.49 12.88 -10.83
N VAL A 186 -21.14 13.39 -9.78
CA VAL A 186 -21.99 12.58 -8.91
C VAL A 186 -23.44 12.97 -9.10
N HIS A 187 -24.31 11.96 -9.13
CA HIS A 187 -25.74 12.17 -9.26
C HIS A 187 -26.35 12.55 -7.91
N ASN A 188 -26.98 13.72 -7.85
CA ASN A 188 -27.66 14.20 -6.67
C ASN A 188 -29.09 13.67 -6.62
N MET A 189 -29.29 12.58 -5.87
CA MET A 189 -30.60 11.93 -5.70
C MET A 189 -31.60 12.76 -4.88
N THR A 190 -31.16 13.86 -4.24
CA THR A 190 -32.01 14.67 -3.34
C THR A 190 -32.75 15.81 -4.04
N GLN A 191 -32.38 16.15 -5.28
CA GLN A 191 -33.10 17.16 -6.07
C GLN A 191 -34.40 16.57 -6.65
N ARG A 192 -35.53 17.14 -6.24
CA ARG A 192 -36.87 16.86 -6.83
C ARG A 192 -36.93 17.38 -8.26
N GLU A 193 -37.88 16.83 -9.02
CA GLU A 193 -38.15 17.06 -10.45
C GLU A 193 -38.23 18.55 -10.83
N ASP A 194 -37.09 19.15 -11.11
CA ASP A 194 -36.97 20.39 -11.88
C ASP A 194 -36.01 20.16 -13.07
N LEU A 195 -35.93 21.13 -13.97
CA LEU A 195 -35.09 21.06 -15.18
C LEU A 195 -33.60 21.31 -14.89
N THR A 196 -33.18 21.43 -13.62
CA THR A 196 -31.78 21.71 -13.27
C THR A 196 -30.92 20.45 -13.35
N SER A 197 -29.62 20.64 -13.59
CA SER A 197 -28.67 19.53 -13.62
C SER A 197 -28.64 18.82 -12.27
N LYS A 198 -29.00 17.54 -12.27
CA LYS A 198 -28.83 16.63 -11.13
C LYS A 198 -27.38 16.16 -10.96
N LEU A 199 -26.45 16.64 -11.79
CA LEU A 199 -25.03 16.29 -11.69
C LEU A 199 -24.28 17.39 -10.95
N LYS A 200 -23.55 16.98 -9.91
CA LYS A 200 -22.59 17.84 -9.21
C LYS A 200 -21.18 17.49 -9.69
N GLU A 201 -20.47 18.50 -10.20
CA GLU A 201 -19.05 18.37 -10.53
C GLU A 201 -18.22 18.15 -9.26
N VAL A 202 -17.33 17.15 -9.32
CA VAL A 202 -16.41 16.76 -8.26
C VAL A 202 -15.06 16.40 -8.87
N ILE A 203 -14.08 16.13 -8.02
CA ILE A 203 -12.73 15.72 -8.43
C ILE A 203 -12.56 14.23 -8.16
N HIS A 204 -12.03 13.49 -9.13
CA HIS A 204 -11.70 12.08 -8.96
C HIS A 204 -10.42 11.94 -8.10
N LEU A 205 -10.58 11.42 -6.88
CA LEU A 205 -9.46 11.23 -5.93
C LEU A 205 -8.87 9.81 -6.00
N GLY A 206 -8.96 9.16 -7.16
CA GLY A 206 -8.38 7.85 -7.40
C GLY A 206 -9.30 6.68 -7.04
N VAL A 207 -8.69 5.49 -6.95
CA VAL A 207 -9.40 4.23 -6.73
C VAL A 207 -9.50 3.97 -5.23
N VAL A 208 -10.71 3.63 -4.76
CA VAL A 208 -10.93 3.13 -3.41
C VAL A 208 -10.67 1.63 -3.45
N GLN A 209 -9.57 1.18 -2.85
CA GLN A 209 -9.42 -0.21 -2.46
C GLN A 209 -10.11 -0.37 -1.11
N GLU A 210 -11.18 -1.17 -1.05
CA GLU A 210 -11.80 -1.64 0.19
C GLU A 210 -10.98 -2.77 0.82
#